data_AF-A0A485BRY7-F1
#
_entry.id   AF-A0A485BRY7-F1
#
_cell.length_a   1.000
_cell.length_b   1.000
_cell.length_c   1.000
_cell.angle_alpha   90.00
_cell.angle_beta   90.00
_cell.angle_gamma   90.00
#
_symmetry.space_group_name_H-M   'P 1'
#
loop_
_entity.id
_entity.type
_entity.pdbx_description
1 polymer ?
#
loop_
_entity_poly.entity_id
_entity_poly.type
_entity_poly.pdbx_seq_one_letter_code
_entity_poly.pdbx_strand_id
1 'polypeptide(L)' 'MTRRASADYVQAQKVIMQDAPHVMLYFQDDLYATRADIKGVRMEPGGEIIVINAQKP' A
#
# COMPACT_ATOMS: atom_id res chain seq x y z
N MET A 1 11.59 -19.04 7.23
CA MET A 1 10.18 -19.50 7.25
C MET A 1 9.34 -18.65 6.29
N THR A 2 9.55 -18.76 4.97
CA THR A 2 8.99 -17.72 4.06
C THR A 2 8.44 -18.23 2.73
N ARG A 3 8.66 -19.50 2.37
CA ARG A 3 8.22 -20.05 1.06
C ARG A 3 6.80 -20.62 1.03
N ARG A 4 6.27 -21.10 2.17
CA ARG A 4 4.93 -21.73 2.22
C ARG A 4 3.80 -20.69 2.12
N ALA A 5 3.91 -19.59 2.87
CA ALA A 5 2.87 -18.55 2.89
C ALA A 5 2.56 -18.00 1.49
N SER A 6 3.59 -17.73 0.68
CA SER A 6 3.40 -17.24 -0.70
C SER A 6 2.64 -18.23 -1.59
N ALA A 7 2.86 -19.53 -1.44
CA ALA A 7 2.16 -20.54 -2.23
C ALA A 7 0.68 -20.63 -1.83
N ASP A 8 0.38 -20.50 -0.54
CA ASP A 8 -0.99 -20.53 -0.01
C ASP A 8 -1.77 -19.28 -0.46
N TYR A 9 -1.15 -18.10 -0.48
CA TYR A 9 -1.76 -16.88 -1.01
C TYR A 9 -2.09 -16.99 -2.51
N VAL A 10 -1.18 -17.58 -3.31
CA VAL A 10 -1.43 -17.80 -4.75
C VAL A 10 -2.60 -18.75 -4.97
N GLN A 11 -2.71 -19.81 -4.15
CA GLN A 11 -3.82 -20.74 -4.25
C GLN A 11 -5.15 -20.09 -3.84
N ALA A 12 -5.15 -19.29 -2.77
CA ALA A 12 -6.33 -18.54 -2.35
C ALA A 12 -6.79 -17.54 -3.43
N GLN A 13 -5.84 -16.83 -4.06
CA GLN A 13 -6.15 -15.89 -5.15
C GLN A 13 -6.82 -16.58 -6.34
N LYS A 14 -6.41 -17.81 -6.69
CA LYS A 14 -7.05 -18.58 -7.77
C LYS A 14 -8.52 -18.90 -7.48
N VAL A 15 -8.82 -19.34 -6.26
CA VAL A 15 -10.20 -19.66 -5.83
C VAL A 15 -11.06 -18.40 -5.86
N ILE A 16 -10.54 -17.31 -5.30
CA ILE A 16 -11.18 -16.00 -5.26
C ILE A 16 -11.52 -15.51 -6.69
N MET A 17 -10.60 -15.63 -7.65
CA MET A 17 -10.83 -15.25 -9.05
C MET A 17 -11.83 -16.15 -9.79
N GLN A 18 -11.94 -17.43 -9.40
CA GLN A 18 -12.88 -18.38 -10.00
C GLN A 18 -14.31 -18.18 -9.49
N ASP A 19 -14.47 -17.94 -8.19
CA ASP A 19 -15.77 -17.93 -7.51
C ASP A 19 -16.41 -16.53 -7.47
N ALA A 20 -15.60 -15.48 -7.53
CA ALA A 20 -16.06 -14.10 -7.56
C ALA A 20 -15.22 -13.31 -8.57
N PRO A 21 -15.73 -13.01 -9.79
CA PRO A 21 -15.02 -12.17 -10.74
C PRO A 21 -15.12 -10.69 -10.30
N HIS A 22 -14.52 -10.34 -9.16
CA HIS A 22 -14.17 -8.94 -8.91
C HIS A 22 -13.05 -8.61 -9.88
N VAL A 23 -13.36 -7.77 -10.86
CA VAL A 23 -12.35 -7.23 -11.76
C VAL A 23 -11.49 -6.28 -10.92
N MET A 24 -10.21 -6.59 -10.78
CA MET A 24 -9.25 -5.63 -10.23
C MET A 24 -9.18 -4.42 -11.18
N LEU A 25 -9.77 -3.30 -10.76
CA LEU A 25 -9.93 -2.13 -11.62
C LEU A 25 -8.65 -1.28 -11.69
N TYR A 26 -7.92 -1.19 -10.58
CA TYR A 26 -6.68 -0.43 -10.46
C TYR A 26 -5.86 -0.88 -9.25
N PHE A 27 -4.57 -0.57 -9.26
CA PHE A 27 -3.75 -0.54 -8.05
C PHE A 27 -3.74 0.89 -7.52
N GLN A 28 -3.87 1.03 -6.20
CA GLN A 28 -3.78 2.33 -5.56
C GLN A 28 -2.32 2.67 -5.36
N ASP A 29 -1.88 3.76 -5.99
CA ASP A 29 -0.64 4.43 -5.60
C ASP A 29 -0.97 5.44 -4.51
N ASP A 30 -0.29 5.33 -3.38
CA ASP A 30 -0.39 6.33 -2.34
C ASP A 30 0.35 7.59 -2.82
N LEU A 31 -0.33 8.74 -2.77
CA LEU A 31 0.20 10.02 -3.19
C LEU A 31 -0.02 11.03 -2.07
N TYR A 32 0.99 11.84 -1.79
CA TYR A 32 0.87 12.94 -0.83
C TYR A 32 1.59 14.18 -1.33
N ALA A 33 1.12 15.34 -0.88
CA ALA A 33 1.71 16.63 -1.19
C ALA A 33 1.96 17.42 0.09
N THR A 34 3.08 18.11 0.15
CA THR A 34 3.43 19.05 1.22
C THR A 34 3.84 20.38 0.61
N ARG A 35 3.78 21.45 1.41
CA ARG A 35 4.38 22.71 0.97
C ARG A 35 5.89 22.50 0.75
N ALA A 36 6.45 23.23 -0.20
CA ALA A 36 7.85 23.11 -0.60
C ALA A 36 8.85 23.38 0.55
N ASP A 37 8.44 24.17 1.54
CA ASP A 37 9.23 24.49 2.73
C ASP A 37 9.09 23.44 3.85
N ILE A 38 8.14 22.52 3.80
CA ILE A 38 7.94 21.51 4.84
C ILE A 38 8.84 20.29 4.57
N LYS A 39 9.66 19.94 5.55
CA LYS A 39 10.55 18.78 5.52
C LYS A 39 10.13 17.73 6.55
N GLY A 40 10.52 16.48 6.34
CA GLY A 40 10.35 15.41 7.34
C GLY A 40 8.97 14.74 7.38
N VAL A 41 8.09 15.06 6.42
CA VAL A 41 6.84 14.32 6.21
C VAL A 41 7.13 13.08 5.37
N ARG A 42 6.64 11.92 5.81
CA ARG A 42 6.72 10.65 5.07
C ARG A 42 5.34 10.00 4.97
N MET A 43 5.21 9.08 4.03
CA MET A 43 4.00 8.28 3.82
C MET A 43 4.40 6.81 3.88
N GLU A 44 3.66 6.03 4.66
CA GLU A 44 3.82 4.57 4.74
C GLU A 44 2.90 3.88 3.72
N PRO A 45 3.25 2.65 3.29
CA PRO A 45 2.36 1.84 2.45
C PRO A 45 0.98 1.67 3.09
N GLY A 46 -0.08 1.95 2.33
CA GLY A 46 -1.46 2.00 2.82
C GLY A 46 -1.98 3.42 3.09
N GLY A 47 -1.20 4.43 2.71
CA GLY A 47 -1.62 5.84 2.68
C GLY A 47 -1.50 6.58 4.01
N GLU A 48 -0.89 5.99 5.03
CA GLU A 48 -0.69 6.67 6.32
C GLU A 48 0.36 7.77 6.21
N ILE A 49 0.02 9.00 6.62
CA ILE A 49 0.96 10.13 6.63
C ILE A 49 1.54 10.29 8.03
N ILE A 50 2.88 10.24 8.12
CA ILE A 50 3.62 10.40 9.37
C ILE A 50 4.21 11.81 9.42
N VAL A 51 3.83 12.57 10.45
CA VAL A 51 4.22 13.98 10.64
C VAL A 51 5.09 14.24 11.88
N ILE A 52 5.52 13.19 12.58
CA ILE A 52 6.28 13.31 13.85
C ILE A 52 7.59 14.10 13.70
N ASN A 53 8.18 14.08 12.50
CA ASN A 53 9.42 14.80 12.16
C ASN A 53 9.15 15.99 11.22
N ALA A 54 7.89 16.36 11.00
CA ALA A 54 7.53 17.43 10.09
C ALA A 54 7.96 18.78 10.66
N GLN A 55 8.73 19.54 9.89
CA GLN A 55 9.27 20.83 10.32
C GLN A 55 9.21 21.83 9.17
N LYS A 56 8.87 23.07 9.53
CA LYS A 56 9.13 24.25 8.72
C LYS A 56 10.50 24.82 9.16
N PRO A 57 11.49 24.94 8.25
CA PRO A 57 12.76 25.60 8.52
C PRO A 57 12.60 27.02 9.06
#